data_AF-A0A382Y508-F1
#
_entry.id   AF-A0A382Y508-F1
#
_cell.length_a   1.000
_cell.length_b   1.000
_cell.length_c   1.000
_cell.angle_alpha   90.00
_cell.angle_beta   90.00
_cell.angle_gamma   90.00
#
_symmetry.space_group_name_H-M   'P 1'
#
loop_
_entity.id
_entity.type
_entity.pdbx_description
1 polymer ?
#
loop_
_entity_poly.entity_id
_entity_poly.type
_entity_poly.pdbx_seq_one_letter_code
_entity_poly.pdbx_strand_id
1 'polypeptide(L)' 'MSDQLYVTMSDREKYLFGLQGFLVIHGILSDDEIRILNEALDANQDKRQEDTASAAG' A
#
# COMPACT_ATOMS: atom_id res chain seq x y z
N MET A 1 29.10 -0.28 0.95
CA MET A 1 27.81 0.08 1.55
C MET A 1 26.88 0.45 0.42
N SER A 2 26.01 -0.47 0.02
CA SER A 2 25.04 -0.22 -1.04
C SER A 2 23.96 0.69 -0.45
N ASP A 3 23.96 1.95 -0.88
CA ASP A 3 22.93 2.93 -0.56
C ASP A 3 21.61 2.35 -1.07
N GLN A 4 20.82 1.77 -0.17
CA GLN A 4 19.43 1.44 -0.48
C GLN A 4 18.73 2.77 -0.71
N LEU A 5 18.60 3.16 -1.98
CA LEU A 5 17.77 4.26 -2.46
C LEU A 5 16.31 3.95 -2.10
N TYR A 6 15.94 4.15 -0.84
CA TYR A 6 14.55 4.30 -0.50
C TYR A 6 14.04 5.51 -1.27
N VAL A 7 12.95 5.32 -2.03
CA VAL A 7 12.22 6.42 -2.68
C VAL A 7 11.88 7.43 -1.60
N THR A 8 12.71 8.46 -1.49
CA THR A 8 12.57 9.48 -0.47
C THR A 8 11.60 10.48 -1.07
N MET A 9 10.40 10.59 -0.48
CA MET A 9 9.39 11.58 -0.87
C MET A 9 10.07 12.93 -1.11
N SER A 10 9.83 13.52 -2.27
CA SER A 10 10.31 14.86 -2.58
C SER A 10 9.77 15.87 -1.57
N ASP A 11 10.45 16.99 -1.39
CA ASP A 11 10.01 18.02 -0.44
C ASP A 11 8.62 18.58 -0.77
N ARG A 12 8.24 18.52 -2.05
CA ARG A 12 6.88 18.86 -2.51
C ARG A 12 5.84 17.84 -2.05
N GLU A 13 6.15 16.56 -2.12
CA GLU A 13 5.26 15.48 -1.65
C GLU A 13 5.09 15.52 -0.13
N LYS A 14 6.18 15.82 0.61
CA LYS A 14 6.11 16.06 2.06
C LYS A 14 5.22 17.25 2.41
N TYR A 15 5.34 18.35 1.66
CA TYR A 15 4.49 19.53 1.87
C TYR A 15 3.02 19.25 1.56
N LEU A 16 2.71 18.58 0.43
CA LEU A 16 1.34 18.22 0.05
C LEU A 16 0.71 17.24 1.05
N PHE A 17 1.48 16.25 1.53
CA PHE A 17 1.04 15.35 2.58
C PHE A 17 0.72 16.10 3.88
N GLY A 18 1.58 17.04 4.29
CA GLY A 18 1.36 17.86 5.48
C GLY A 18 0.12 18.76 5.39
N LEU A 19 -0.25 19.21 4.19
CA LEU A 19 -1.41 20.08 3.97
C LEU A 19 -2.73 19.29 3.89
N GLN A 20 -2.72 18.17 3.16
CA GLN A 20 -3.94 17.43 2.80
C GLN A 20 -4.17 16.19 3.69
N GLY A 21 -3.14 15.72 4.39
CA GLY A 21 -3.16 14.52 5.22
C GLY A 21 -3.03 13.21 4.45
N PHE A 22 -2.96 13.26 3.11
CA PHE A 22 -2.74 12.09 2.25
C PHE A 22 -2.05 12.49 0.94
N LEU A 23 -1.44 11.52 0.27
CA LEU A 23 -0.79 11.69 -1.03
C LEU A 23 -1.12 10.49 -1.92
N VAL A 24 -1.52 10.76 -3.17
CA VAL A 24 -1.77 9.71 -4.16
C VAL A 24 -0.50 9.52 -4.99
N ILE A 25 0.11 8.34 -4.88
CA ILE A 25 1.29 7.96 -5.65
C ILE A 25 0.87 6.92 -6.69
N HIS A 26 1.04 7.27 -7.96
CA HIS A 26 0.76 6.35 -9.07
C HIS A 26 1.97 5.48 -9.38
N GLY A 27 1.74 4.22 -9.76
CA GLY A 27 2.80 3.30 -10.18
C GLY A 27 3.73 2.86 -9.04
N ILE A 28 3.26 2.90 -7.79
CA ILE A 28 4.02 2.38 -6.63
C ILE A 28 4.28 0.88 -6.73
N LEU A 29 3.38 0.16 -7.41
CA LEU A 29 3.55 -1.22 -7.82
C LEU A 29 3.51 -1.26 -9.34
N SER A 30 4.44 -2.02 -9.93
CA SER A 30 4.39 -2.38 -11.35
C SER A 30 3.26 -3.39 -11.62
N ASP A 31 2.83 -3.50 -12.88
CA ASP A 31 1.77 -4.45 -13.27
C ASP A 31 2.10 -5.90 -12.88
N ASP A 32 3.37 -6.31 -12.95
CA ASP A 32 3.80 -7.63 -12.52
C ASP A 32 3.71 -7.83 -11.01
N GLU A 33 4.08 -6.82 -10.22
CA GLU A 33 3.93 -6.86 -8.76
C GLU A 33 2.46 -6.89 -8.35
N ILE A 34 1.61 -6.12 -9.03
CA ILE A 34 0.14 -6.15 -8.83
C ILE A 34 -0.39 -7.54 -9.14
N ARG A 35 0.04 -8.15 -10.25
CA ARG A 35 -0.40 -9.50 -10.64
C ARG A 35 0.01 -10.55 -9.61
N ILE A 36 1.27 -10.56 -9.19
CA ILE A 36 1.77 -11.51 -8.18
C ILE A 36 1.04 -11.31 -6.84
N LEU A 37 0.81 -10.06 -6.45
CA LEU A 37 0.07 -9.75 -5.22
C LEU A 37 -1.37 -10.26 -5.28
N ASN A 38 -2.05 -10.05 -6.41
CA ASN A 38 -3.42 -10.55 -6.61
C ASN A 38 -3.46 -12.08 -6.61
N GLU A 39 -2.51 -12.75 -7.29
CA GLU A 39 -2.38 -14.21 -7.27
C GLU A 39 -2.16 -14.74 -5.85
N ALA A 40 -1.31 -14.08 -5.06
CA ALA A 40 -1.06 -14.45 -3.67
C ALA A 40 -2.29 -14.21 -2.78
N LEU A 41 -3.03 -13.14 -3.01
CA LEU A 41 -4.27 -12.83 -2.29
C LEU A 41 -5.36 -13.87 -2.60
N ASP A 42 -5.50 -14.24 -3.87
CA ASP A 42 -6.45 -15.26 -4.32
C ASP A 42 -6.08 -16.66 -3.80
N ALA A 43 -4.79 -16.99 -3.74
CA ALA A 43 -4.32 -18.26 -3.15
C ALA A 43 -4.53 -18.35 -1.62
N ASN A 44 -4.79 -17.23 -0.95
CA ASN A 44 -5.01 -17.17 0.50
C ASN A 44 -6.43 -16.68 0.86
N GLN A 45 -7.40 -16.77 -0.06
CA GLN A 45 -8.79 -16.39 0.25
C GLN A 45 -9.35 -17.15 1.44
N ASP A 46 -8.97 -18.42 1.62
CA ASP A 46 -9.38 -19.25 2.76
C ASP A 46 -8.90 -18.76 4.13
N LYS A 47 -7.92 -17.84 4.16
CA LYS A 47 -7.40 -17.22 5.39
C LYS A 47 -7.94 -15.81 5.61
N ARG A 48 -8.78 -15.31 4.71
CA ARG A 48 -9.47 -14.03 4.87
C ARG A 48 -10.52 -14.21 5.95
N GLN A 49 -10.12 -14.05 7.21
CA GLN A 49 -11.06 -13.84 8.28
C GLN A 49 -11.69 -12.47 8.05
N GLU A 50 -12.98 -12.45 7.78
CA GLU A 50 -13.76 -11.24 7.95
C GLU A 50 -13.65 -10.89 9.43
N ASP A 51 -12.97 -9.79 9.74
CA ASP A 51 -13.03 -9.19 11.08
C ASP A 51 -14.45 -8.64 11.22
N THR A 52 -15.43 -9.53 11.41
CA THR A 52 -16.74 -9.18 11.93
C THR A 52 -16.53 -8.79 13.38
N ALA A 53 -15.93 -7.61 13.59
CA ALA A 53 -16.15 -6.83 14.78
C ALA A 53 -17.65 -6.53 14.78
N SER A 54 -18.38 -7.50 15.33
CA SER A 54 -19.79 -7.46 15.58
C SER A 54 -20.09 -6.11 16.22
N ALA A 55 -20.83 -5.28 15.48
CA ALA A 55 -21.66 -4.25 16.06
C ALA A 55 -22.73 -4.95 16.91
N ALA A 56 -22.31 -5.51 18.05
CA ALA A 56 -23.18 -5.90 19.14
C ALA A 56 -23.45 -4.61 19.92
N GLY A 57 -24.60 -4.00 19.60
CA GLY A 57 -25.26 -3.05 20.49
C GLY A 57 -25.78 -3.72 21.76
#